data_AF-A0A369ULA4-F1
#
_entry.id   AF-A0A369ULA4-F1
#
_cell.length_a   1.000
_cell.length_b   1.000
_cell.length_c   1.000
_cell.angle_alpha   90.00
_cell.angle_beta   90.00
_cell.angle_gamma   90.00
#
_symmetry.space_group_name_H-M   'P 1'
#
loop_
_entity.id
_entity.type
_entity.pdbx_description
1 polymer ?
#
loop_
_entity_poly.entity_id
_entity_poly.type
_entity_poly.pdbx_seq_one_letter_code
_entity_poly.pdbx_strand_id
1 'polypeptide(L)'
;MFLTAGEMTTAQNYLVNWLQLQNELLYTPGVLSGLSASNPSGNNLSVTTGAGFDGAGHFVILPEGAGTTITVPSTATNPSYLGLAYPLVPTPVNGMPYTVNMAGALYVANSIDQLPANSILLAQINIVNGGVDSLKDLRTPVDTRLPANLSSMEPDAAPSSRSAQSRDGVVDISGANLRKQGDSVSQVVYYHAQQTAAFDRIPQVFVTVRGNLPYATSVSDVRPAQFTLTLTAVLAPVADSAETISVNWLAYV
;
A
#
# COMPACT_ATOMS: atom_id res chain seq x y z
N MET A 1 19.70 -20.72 -23.17
CA MET A 1 18.84 -21.31 -22.12
C MET A 1 17.41 -21.20 -22.61
N PHE A 2 16.64 -22.28 -22.59
CA PHE A 2 15.22 -22.26 -23.00
C PHE A 2 14.36 -21.98 -21.79
N LEU A 3 13.48 -20.98 -21.88
CA LEU A 3 12.55 -20.63 -20.80
C LEU A 3 11.55 -21.78 -20.60
N THR A 4 11.56 -22.39 -19.42
CA THR A 4 10.58 -23.42 -19.04
C THR A 4 9.60 -22.91 -17.98
N ALA A 5 8.43 -23.54 -17.89
CA ALA A 5 7.46 -23.24 -16.82
C ALA A 5 8.08 -23.45 -15.42
N GLY A 6 8.94 -24.46 -15.25
CA GLY A 6 9.63 -24.73 -13.99
C GLY A 6 10.61 -23.61 -13.58
N GLU A 7 11.34 -23.03 -14.54
CA GLU A 7 12.21 -21.88 -14.29
C GLU A 7 11.40 -20.63 -13.90
N MET A 8 10.25 -20.41 -14.55
CA MET A 8 9.34 -19.30 -14.20
C MET A 8 8.74 -19.47 -12.81
N THR A 9 8.30 -20.68 -12.44
CA THR A 9 7.81 -20.98 -11.09
C THR A 9 8.90 -20.76 -10.03
N THR A 10 10.14 -21.18 -10.33
CA THR A 10 11.27 -20.98 -9.41
C THR A 10 11.56 -19.49 -9.19
N ALA A 11 11.58 -18.69 -10.26
CA ALA A 11 11.77 -17.25 -10.17
C ALA A 11 10.63 -16.55 -9.41
N GLN A 12 9.38 -16.96 -9.64
CA GLN A 12 8.22 -16.44 -8.90
C GLN A 12 8.32 -16.76 -7.41
N ASN A 13 8.64 -18.01 -7.05
CA ASN A 13 8.79 -18.42 -5.65
C ASN A 13 9.92 -17.64 -4.96
N TYR A 14 11.04 -17.44 -5.64
CA TYR A 14 12.14 -16.63 -5.12
C TYR A 14 11.69 -15.20 -4.80
N LEU A 15 11.00 -14.54 -5.73
CA LEU A 15 10.51 -13.17 -5.55
C LEU A 15 9.49 -13.07 -4.42
N VAL A 16 8.54 -14.01 -4.35
CA VAL A 16 7.53 -14.05 -3.29
C VAL A 16 8.20 -14.22 -1.92
N ASN A 17 9.13 -15.17 -1.78
CA ASN A 17 9.84 -15.39 -0.52
C ASN A 17 10.68 -14.17 -0.12
N TRP A 18 11.34 -13.52 -1.07
CA TRP A 18 12.12 -12.31 -0.80
C TRP A 18 11.26 -11.17 -0.26
N LEU A 19 10.10 -10.92 -0.90
CA LEU A 19 9.16 -9.89 -0.44
C LEU A 19 8.57 -10.21 0.93
N GLN A 20 8.20 -11.47 1.18
CA GLN A 20 7.69 -11.91 2.48
C GLN A 20 8.72 -11.69 3.60
N LEU A 21 9.96 -12.13 3.39
CA LEU A 21 11.04 -11.95 4.35
C LEU A 21 11.31 -10.46 4.62
N GLN A 22 11.31 -9.64 3.57
CA GLN A 22 11.49 -8.21 3.72
C GLN A 22 10.36 -7.60 4.56
N ASN A 23 9.11 -7.96 4.31
CA ASN A 23 7.98 -7.45 5.07
C ASN A 23 8.02 -7.89 6.54
N GLU A 24 8.33 -9.17 6.80
CA GLU A 24 8.43 -9.72 8.14
C GLU A 24 9.50 -9.00 8.99
N LEU A 25 10.63 -8.66 8.36
CA LEU A 25 11.74 -7.98 9.03
C LEU A 25 11.51 -6.48 9.20
N LEU A 26 10.83 -5.82 8.26
CA LEU A 26 10.68 -4.37 8.25
C LEU A 26 9.40 -3.87 8.91
N TYR A 27 8.36 -4.69 9.04
CA TYR A 27 7.03 -4.27 9.46
C TYR A 27 6.43 -5.13 10.56
N THR A 28 5.65 -4.53 11.46
CA THR A 28 4.79 -5.28 12.39
C THR A 28 3.57 -5.82 11.63
N PRO A 29 3.02 -6.98 12.05
CA PRO A 29 1.78 -7.47 11.48
C PRO A 29 0.62 -6.52 11.83
N GLY A 30 -0.30 -6.32 10.89
CA GLY A 30 -1.40 -5.38 11.08
C GLY A 30 -2.08 -4.97 9.78
N VAL A 31 -2.92 -3.94 9.89
CA VAL A 31 -3.69 -3.36 8.79
C VAL A 31 -2.99 -2.13 8.24
N LEU A 32 -2.88 -2.04 6.92
CA LEU A 32 -2.36 -0.87 6.21
C LEU A 32 -3.48 0.11 5.84
N SER A 33 -4.59 -0.42 5.33
CA SER A 33 -5.75 0.38 4.93
C SER A 33 -7.02 -0.47 4.91
N GLY A 34 -8.17 0.17 5.12
CA GLY A 34 -9.47 -0.48 5.04
C GLY A 34 -9.67 -1.57 6.09
N LEU A 35 -10.29 -2.69 5.70
CA LEU A 35 -10.56 -3.87 6.56
C LEU A 35 -11.43 -3.60 7.79
N SER A 36 -12.20 -2.51 7.79
CA SER A 36 -13.12 -2.18 8.89
C SER A 36 -14.33 -3.10 8.84
N ALA A 37 -14.62 -3.80 9.94
CA ALA A 37 -15.81 -4.63 10.07
C ALA A 37 -17.03 -3.81 10.52
N SER A 38 -18.19 -4.15 9.99
CA SER A 38 -19.50 -3.58 10.33
C SER A 38 -20.55 -4.67 10.34
N ASN A 39 -21.62 -4.49 11.14
CA ASN A 39 -22.79 -5.38 11.11
C ASN A 39 -23.95 -4.65 10.42
N PRO A 40 -24.13 -4.80 9.09
CA PRO A 40 -25.25 -4.18 8.39
C PRO A 40 -26.61 -4.75 8.82
N SER A 41 -26.70 -6.04 9.16
CA SER A 41 -27.91 -6.65 9.75
C SER A 41 -27.69 -8.11 10.15
N GLY A 42 -28.36 -8.53 11.23
CA GLY A 42 -28.42 -9.92 11.66
C GLY A 42 -27.05 -10.48 12.05
N ASN A 43 -26.70 -11.64 11.49
CA ASN A 43 -25.44 -12.34 11.73
C ASN A 43 -24.41 -12.15 10.60
N ASN A 44 -24.69 -11.27 9.63
CA ASN A 44 -23.79 -11.04 8.52
C ASN A 44 -22.92 -9.83 8.82
N LEU A 45 -21.61 -10.04 8.84
CA LEU A 45 -20.63 -8.97 8.94
C LEU A 45 -20.20 -8.57 7.53
N SER A 46 -19.97 -7.28 7.34
CA SER A 46 -19.36 -6.70 6.15
C SER A 46 -18.03 -6.08 6.52
N VAL A 47 -16.99 -6.41 5.77
CA VAL A 47 -15.62 -5.92 5.94
C VAL A 47 -15.26 -5.10 4.71
N THR A 48 -14.80 -3.85 4.92
CA THR A 48 -14.36 -3.02 3.82
C THR A 48 -13.12 -3.62 3.16
N THR A 49 -12.98 -3.40 1.85
CA THR A 49 -11.80 -3.81 1.10
C THR A 49 -10.56 -3.16 1.69
N GLY A 50 -9.42 -3.84 1.56
CA GLY A 50 -8.19 -3.34 2.17
C GLY A 50 -7.06 -4.35 2.15
N ALA A 51 -5.98 -4.00 2.84
CA ALA A 51 -4.79 -4.82 2.88
C ALA A 51 -4.05 -4.69 4.22
N GLY A 52 -3.21 -5.68 4.50
CA GLY A 52 -2.35 -5.71 5.68
C GLY A 52 -1.21 -6.70 5.52
N PHE A 53 -0.35 -6.75 6.55
CA PHE A 53 0.69 -7.76 6.67
C PHE A 53 0.36 -8.72 7.79
N ASP A 54 0.58 -10.00 7.55
CA ASP A 54 0.49 -11.01 8.60
C ASP A 54 1.81 -11.21 9.35
N GLY A 55 1.78 -12.07 10.38
CA GLY A 55 2.95 -12.39 11.20
C GLY A 55 4.10 -13.07 10.45
N ALA A 56 3.85 -13.60 9.25
CA ALA A 56 4.84 -14.24 8.39
C ALA A 56 5.24 -13.35 7.19
N GLY A 57 4.84 -12.07 7.18
CA GLY A 57 5.19 -11.12 6.13
C GLY A 57 4.37 -11.27 4.83
N HIS A 58 3.32 -12.09 4.82
CA HIS A 58 2.41 -12.16 3.67
C HIS A 58 1.66 -10.83 3.53
N PHE A 59 1.59 -10.35 2.29
CA PHE A 59 0.73 -9.23 1.96
C PHE A 59 -0.69 -9.76 1.70
N VAL A 60 -1.57 -9.56 2.67
CA VAL A 60 -2.94 -10.09 2.65
C VAL A 60 -3.88 -9.02 2.14
N ILE A 61 -4.53 -9.28 1.02
CA ILE A 61 -5.46 -8.34 0.37
C ILE A 61 -6.87 -8.92 0.42
N LEU A 62 -7.83 -8.14 0.92
CA LEU A 62 -9.26 -8.41 0.76
C LEU A 62 -9.79 -7.56 -0.41
N PRO A 63 -9.94 -8.13 -1.61
CA PRO A 63 -10.41 -7.40 -2.78
C PRO A 63 -11.92 -7.10 -2.68
N GLU A 64 -12.38 -6.20 -3.54
CA GLU A 64 -13.81 -5.92 -3.70
C GLU A 64 -14.56 -7.14 -4.25
N GLY A 65 -15.77 -7.38 -3.72
CA GLY A 65 -16.66 -8.43 -4.21
C GLY A 65 -17.17 -9.38 -3.12
N ALA A 66 -17.54 -10.59 -3.53
CA ALA A 66 -18.29 -11.55 -2.72
C ALA A 66 -17.55 -12.06 -1.47
N GLY A 67 -16.24 -11.86 -1.35
CA GLY A 67 -15.44 -12.27 -0.18
C GLY A 67 -15.45 -11.27 0.99
N THR A 68 -16.10 -10.11 0.83
CA THR A 68 -16.13 -9.03 1.84
C THR A 68 -17.14 -9.26 2.96
N THR A 69 -18.01 -10.27 2.84
CA THR A 69 -19.02 -10.58 3.84
C THR A 69 -18.80 -11.96 4.45
N ILE A 70 -19.12 -12.10 5.74
CA ILE A 70 -19.05 -13.38 6.44
C ILE A 70 -20.21 -13.52 7.42
N THR A 71 -20.80 -14.71 7.47
CA THR A 71 -21.86 -15.04 8.41
C THR A 71 -21.28 -15.58 9.70
N VAL A 72 -21.63 -14.97 10.83
CA VAL A 72 -21.32 -15.47 12.18
C VAL A 72 -22.23 -16.66 12.46
N PRO A 73 -21.68 -17.85 12.76
CA PRO A 73 -22.50 -19.01 13.10
C PRO A 73 -23.38 -18.73 14.33
N SER A 74 -24.60 -19.26 14.35
CA SER A 74 -25.48 -19.16 15.54
C SER A 74 -24.93 -19.88 16.77
N THR A 75 -23.93 -20.76 16.58
CA THR A 75 -23.21 -21.49 17.63
C THR A 75 -21.95 -20.76 18.12
N ALA A 76 -21.69 -19.54 17.64
CA ALA A 76 -20.53 -18.77 18.02
C ALA A 76 -20.59 -18.32 19.50
N THR A 77 -19.45 -18.32 20.18
CA THR A 77 -19.35 -17.95 21.60
C THR A 77 -19.32 -16.44 21.80
N ASN A 78 -19.60 -15.98 23.01
CA ASN A 78 -19.40 -14.58 23.38
C ASN A 78 -18.16 -14.43 24.31
N PRO A 79 -17.11 -13.71 23.91
CA PRO A 79 -16.91 -13.11 22.58
C PRO A 79 -16.48 -14.14 21.52
N SER A 80 -16.64 -13.76 20.25
CA SER A 80 -16.01 -14.39 19.09
C SER A 80 -15.08 -13.40 18.40
N TYR A 81 -14.27 -13.87 17.45
CA TYR A 81 -13.23 -13.07 16.81
C TYR A 81 -13.31 -13.20 15.29
N LEU A 82 -13.13 -12.08 14.61
CA LEU A 82 -13.03 -11.97 13.16
C LEU A 82 -11.56 -11.76 12.77
N GLY A 83 -11.04 -12.64 11.93
CA GLY A 83 -9.70 -12.55 11.37
C GLY A 83 -9.71 -12.59 9.85
N LEU A 84 -8.64 -12.07 9.25
CA LEU A 84 -8.32 -12.21 7.83
C LEU A 84 -7.02 -13.01 7.72
N ALA A 85 -7.01 -14.09 6.94
CA ALA A 85 -5.82 -14.93 6.77
C ALA A 85 -5.43 -15.08 5.31
N TYR A 86 -4.13 -15.22 5.07
CA TYR A 86 -3.60 -15.61 3.78
C TYR A 86 -3.95 -17.08 3.48
N PRO A 87 -4.42 -17.42 2.27
CA PRO A 87 -4.82 -18.79 1.96
C PRO A 87 -3.59 -19.72 1.88
N LEU A 88 -3.55 -20.73 2.75
CA LEU A 88 -2.49 -21.76 2.75
C LEU A 88 -2.58 -22.73 1.57
N VAL A 89 -3.79 -22.91 1.03
CA VAL A 89 -4.06 -23.74 -0.14
C VAL A 89 -4.63 -22.82 -1.24
N PRO A 90 -3.79 -22.43 -2.22
CA PRO A 90 -4.25 -21.56 -3.30
C PRO A 90 -5.33 -22.27 -4.10
N THR A 91 -6.46 -21.60 -4.32
CA THR A 91 -7.55 -22.15 -5.13
C THR A 91 -7.42 -21.64 -6.56
N PRO A 92 -7.57 -22.49 -7.59
CA PRO A 92 -7.56 -22.00 -8.97
C PRO A 92 -8.65 -20.96 -9.21
N VAL A 93 -8.32 -19.92 -9.97
CA VAL A 93 -9.32 -18.97 -10.46
C VAL A 93 -10.22 -19.70 -11.45
N ASN A 94 -11.53 -19.51 -11.34
CA ASN A 94 -12.50 -20.19 -12.20
C ASN A 94 -12.19 -19.93 -13.68
N GLY A 95 -12.08 -21.01 -14.47
CA GLY A 95 -11.71 -20.94 -15.89
C GLY A 95 -10.22 -20.74 -16.18
N MET A 96 -9.35 -20.63 -15.16
CA MET A 96 -7.91 -20.46 -15.32
C MET A 96 -7.13 -21.46 -14.43
N PRO A 97 -6.81 -22.67 -14.92
CA PRO A 97 -6.20 -23.73 -14.11
C PRO A 97 -4.77 -23.43 -13.64
N TYR A 98 -4.09 -22.45 -14.26
CA TYR A 98 -2.73 -22.04 -13.92
C TYR A 98 -2.66 -20.71 -13.15
N THR A 99 -3.80 -20.13 -12.83
CA THR A 99 -3.89 -18.91 -12.03
C THR A 99 -4.49 -19.27 -10.69
N VAL A 100 -3.80 -18.94 -9.60
CA VAL A 100 -4.29 -19.20 -8.25
C VAL A 100 -4.79 -17.92 -7.60
N ASN A 101 -5.91 -18.02 -6.90
CA ASN A 101 -6.44 -16.97 -6.06
C ASN A 101 -5.70 -16.99 -4.72
N MET A 102 -4.97 -15.91 -4.45
CA MET A 102 -4.25 -15.69 -3.19
C MET A 102 -4.85 -14.53 -2.37
N ALA A 103 -6.10 -14.14 -2.66
CA ALA A 103 -6.82 -13.17 -1.85
C ALA A 103 -7.01 -13.68 -0.42
N GLY A 104 -6.96 -12.76 0.54
CA GLY A 104 -7.26 -13.04 1.93
C GLY A 104 -8.70 -13.53 2.11
N ALA A 105 -8.87 -14.48 3.03
CA ALA A 105 -10.18 -15.01 3.39
C ALA A 105 -10.54 -14.60 4.83
N LEU A 106 -11.81 -14.28 5.03
CA LEU A 106 -12.37 -13.96 6.34
C LEU A 106 -12.65 -15.24 7.14
N TYR A 107 -12.40 -15.19 8.45
CA TYR A 107 -12.65 -16.29 9.39
C TYR A 107 -13.32 -15.76 10.64
N VAL A 108 -14.28 -16.54 11.16
CA VAL A 108 -14.87 -16.33 12.48
C VAL A 108 -14.46 -17.48 13.38
N ALA A 109 -13.96 -17.18 14.57
CA ALA A 109 -13.55 -18.17 15.55
C ALA A 109 -14.05 -17.82 16.96
N ASN A 110 -14.27 -18.84 17.79
CA ASN A 110 -14.73 -18.68 19.17
C ASN A 110 -13.64 -18.20 20.12
N SER A 111 -12.38 -18.27 19.68
CA SER A 111 -11.20 -17.78 20.40
C SER A 111 -10.13 -17.37 19.39
N ILE A 112 -9.20 -16.51 19.82
CA ILE A 112 -8.09 -16.05 18.96
C ILE A 112 -7.22 -17.23 18.51
N ASP A 113 -6.97 -18.20 19.39
CA ASP A 113 -6.12 -19.37 19.11
C ASP A 113 -6.73 -20.33 18.07
N GLN A 114 -8.01 -20.17 17.74
CA GLN A 114 -8.70 -20.96 16.73
C GLN A 114 -8.72 -20.29 15.34
N LEU A 115 -8.25 -19.05 15.23
CA LEU A 115 -8.04 -18.44 13.92
C LEU A 115 -6.88 -19.16 13.20
N PRO A 116 -6.88 -19.18 11.86
CA PRO A 116 -5.72 -19.65 11.11
C PRO A 116 -4.43 -18.97 11.57
N ALA A 117 -3.32 -19.71 11.54
CA ALA A 117 -2.01 -19.16 11.90
C ALA A 117 -1.73 -17.88 11.09
N ASN A 118 -1.14 -16.88 11.76
CA ASN A 118 -0.87 -15.56 11.19
C ASN A 118 -2.14 -14.84 10.68
N SER A 119 -3.31 -15.06 11.28
CA SER A 119 -4.47 -14.21 10.94
C SER A 119 -4.26 -12.78 11.41
N ILE A 120 -4.61 -11.81 10.57
CA ILE A 120 -4.74 -10.40 10.96
C ILE A 120 -6.06 -10.27 11.71
N LEU A 121 -5.98 -9.89 12.99
CA LEU A 121 -7.17 -9.69 13.82
C LEU A 121 -7.88 -8.39 13.42
N LEU A 122 -9.18 -8.49 13.14
CA LEU A 122 -9.99 -7.36 12.70
C LEU A 122 -10.92 -6.86 13.80
N ALA A 123 -11.69 -7.76 14.41
CA ALA A 123 -12.69 -7.36 15.40
C ALA A 123 -12.97 -8.47 16.41
N GLN A 124 -13.41 -8.04 17.59
CA GLN A 124 -14.14 -8.87 18.54
C GLN A 124 -15.64 -8.69 18.30
N ILE A 125 -16.34 -9.81 18.23
CA ILE A 125 -17.77 -9.91 18.01
C ILE A 125 -18.42 -10.24 19.35
N ASN A 126 -19.26 -9.33 19.85
CA ASN A 126 -20.08 -9.60 21.02
C ASN A 126 -21.42 -10.17 20.55
N ILE A 127 -21.81 -11.30 21.15
CA ILE A 127 -22.98 -12.08 20.73
C ILE A 127 -23.99 -12.13 21.89
N VAL A 128 -25.25 -11.84 21.57
CA VAL A 128 -26.38 -11.91 22.52
C VAL A 128 -27.51 -12.69 21.86
N ASN A 129 -28.06 -13.69 22.54
CA ASN A 129 -29.17 -14.52 22.06
C ASN A 129 -28.93 -15.15 20.67
N GLY A 130 -27.67 -15.53 20.36
CA GLY A 130 -27.29 -16.11 19.06
C GLY A 130 -27.20 -15.10 17.91
N GLY A 131 -27.34 -13.81 18.20
CA GLY A 131 -27.23 -12.69 17.28
C GLY A 131 -25.98 -11.84 17.54
N VAL A 132 -25.43 -11.20 16.50
CA VAL A 132 -24.38 -10.18 16.68
C VAL A 132 -25.01 -8.93 17.30
N ASP A 133 -24.55 -8.58 18.50
CA ASP A 133 -25.00 -7.40 19.23
C ASP A 133 -24.13 -6.18 18.92
N SER A 134 -22.81 -6.35 19.05
CA SER A 134 -21.85 -5.26 18.84
C SER A 134 -20.50 -5.78 18.35
N LEU A 135 -19.74 -4.89 17.71
CA LEU A 135 -18.37 -5.14 17.27
C LEU A 135 -17.42 -4.19 17.98
N LYS A 136 -16.30 -4.73 18.43
CA LYS A 136 -15.16 -3.93 18.90
C LYS A 136 -14.03 -4.09 17.90
N ASP A 137 -13.57 -2.97 17.37
CA ASP A 137 -12.40 -2.94 16.50
C ASP A 137 -11.14 -3.38 17.27
N LEU A 138 -10.42 -4.36 16.72
CA LEU A 138 -9.16 -4.87 17.25
C LEU A 138 -8.02 -4.78 16.23
N ARG A 139 -8.23 -4.05 15.12
CA ARG A 139 -7.19 -3.83 14.13
C ARG A 139 -6.01 -3.11 14.77
N THR A 140 -4.83 -3.64 14.53
CA THR A 140 -3.57 -2.97 14.86
C THR A 140 -2.99 -2.41 13.57
N PRO A 141 -2.55 -1.13 13.53
CA PRO A 141 -1.89 -0.59 12.35
C PRO A 141 -0.55 -1.28 12.12
N VAL A 142 -0.09 -1.31 10.87
CA VAL A 142 1.28 -1.69 10.56
C VAL A 142 2.22 -0.55 10.97
N ASP A 143 3.27 -0.90 11.70
CA ASP A 143 4.39 -0.02 12.05
C ASP A 143 5.70 -0.54 11.46
N THR A 144 6.70 0.32 11.36
CA THR A 144 8.05 -0.10 10.97
C THR A 144 8.82 -0.67 12.18
N ARG A 145 9.52 -1.78 11.97
CA ARG A 145 10.47 -2.36 12.92
C ARG A 145 11.87 -1.75 12.81
N LEU A 146 12.10 -0.89 11.82
CA LEU A 146 13.38 -0.20 11.72
C LEU A 146 13.57 0.66 12.96
N PRO A 147 14.77 0.66 13.58
CA PRO A 147 15.06 1.54 14.70
C PRO A 147 14.98 2.99 14.22
N ALA A 148 13.80 3.56 14.41
CA ALA A 148 13.56 4.97 14.25
C ALA A 148 14.37 5.71 15.32
N ASN A 149 15.54 6.23 14.95
CA ASN A 149 16.01 7.45 15.63
C ASN A 149 15.18 8.61 15.10
N LEU A 150 13.94 8.70 15.56
CA LEU A 150 13.04 9.83 15.35
C LEU A 150 13.04 10.70 16.60
N SER A 151 14.22 11.10 17.09
CA SER A 151 14.33 12.13 18.11
C SER A 151 13.91 13.49 17.53
N SER A 152 12.60 13.67 17.22
CA SER A 152 11.85 14.93 17.06
C SER A 152 10.51 14.78 16.30
N MET A 153 9.80 13.65 16.33
CA MET A 153 8.41 13.62 15.84
C MET A 153 7.45 13.41 17.00
N GLU A 154 6.96 14.54 17.52
CA GLU A 154 5.79 14.59 18.39
C GLU A 154 4.57 14.12 17.58
N PRO A 155 3.62 13.35 18.17
CA PRO A 155 2.46 12.88 17.43
C PRO A 155 1.58 14.08 17.09
N ASP A 156 1.38 14.35 15.80
CA ASP A 156 0.47 15.40 15.36
C ASP A 156 -0.95 15.04 15.82
N ALA A 157 -1.48 15.85 16.72
CA ALA A 157 -2.88 15.82 17.11
C ALA A 157 -3.77 16.00 15.88
N ALA A 158 -4.89 15.27 15.86
CA ALA A 158 -5.86 15.24 14.77
C ALA A 158 -6.05 16.62 14.09
N PRO A 159 -5.99 16.72 12.74
CA PRO A 159 -6.05 18.01 12.08
C PRO A 159 -7.44 18.61 12.19
N SER A 160 -7.61 19.51 13.16
CA SER A 160 -8.61 20.56 13.10
C SER A 160 -8.24 21.49 11.95
N SER A 161 -9.09 21.55 10.93
CA SER A 161 -9.17 22.56 9.86
C SER A 161 -8.14 23.70 9.93
N ARG A 162 -7.00 23.53 9.26
CA ARG A 162 -6.22 24.63 8.71
C ARG A 162 -6.02 24.34 7.24
N SER A 163 -6.40 25.29 6.40
CA SER A 163 -6.22 25.26 4.96
C SER A 163 -4.75 24.97 4.64
N ALA A 164 -4.44 23.73 4.26
CA ALA A 164 -3.10 23.36 3.80
C ALA A 164 -2.76 24.24 2.59
N GLN A 165 -1.68 25.00 2.67
CA GLN A 165 -1.17 25.70 1.51
C GLN A 165 -0.57 24.65 0.58
N SER A 166 -1.28 24.34 -0.50
CA SER A 166 -0.81 23.43 -1.55
C SER A 166 -0.57 24.18 -2.85
N ARG A 167 0.47 23.80 -3.58
CA ARG A 167 0.78 24.26 -4.93
C ARG A 167 1.01 23.07 -5.83
N ASP A 168 0.51 23.12 -7.04
CA ASP A 168 0.74 22.11 -8.06
C ASP A 168 1.16 22.74 -9.38
N GLY A 169 1.72 21.92 -10.25
CA GLY A 169 2.09 22.34 -11.59
C GLY A 169 2.62 21.20 -12.43
N VAL A 170 2.98 21.55 -13.66
CA VAL A 170 3.60 20.65 -14.62
C VAL A 170 4.95 21.23 -15.01
N VAL A 171 5.97 20.38 -15.09
CA VAL A 171 7.28 20.72 -15.62
C VAL A 171 7.60 19.80 -16.78
N ASP A 172 8.07 20.37 -17.89
CA ASP A 172 8.56 19.62 -19.02
C ASP A 172 10.08 19.50 -18.95
N ILE A 173 10.57 18.28 -19.08
CA ILE A 173 11.99 17.93 -18.97
C ILE A 173 12.43 17.34 -20.29
N SER A 174 13.55 17.83 -20.82
CA SER A 174 14.06 17.33 -22.10
C SER A 174 14.57 15.90 -21.96
N GLY A 175 14.00 14.98 -22.74
CA GLY A 175 14.48 13.59 -22.84
C GLY A 175 15.78 13.43 -23.63
N ALA A 176 16.36 14.51 -24.18
CA ALA A 176 17.50 14.43 -25.10
C ALA A 176 18.73 13.72 -24.51
N ASN A 177 18.90 13.78 -23.18
CA ASN A 177 20.01 13.16 -22.44
C ASN A 177 19.63 11.82 -21.80
N LEU A 178 18.40 11.33 -21.97
CA LEU A 178 17.88 10.10 -21.36
C LEU A 178 17.84 8.96 -22.38
N ARG A 179 18.95 8.66 -23.05
CA ARG A 179 18.98 7.75 -24.22
C ARG A 179 19.23 6.30 -23.86
N LYS A 180 19.77 6.04 -22.67
CA LYS A 180 20.14 4.72 -22.18
C LYS A 180 19.62 4.52 -20.77
N GLN A 181 19.43 3.26 -20.39
CA GLN A 181 19.13 2.91 -19.00
C GLN A 181 20.22 3.47 -18.08
N GLY A 182 19.79 4.17 -17.01
CA GLY A 182 20.67 4.81 -16.05
C GLY A 182 21.09 6.24 -16.40
N ASP A 183 20.81 6.71 -17.63
CA ASP A 183 20.99 8.13 -17.94
C ASP A 183 20.07 8.97 -17.05
N SER A 184 20.57 10.11 -16.57
CA SER A 184 19.81 11.00 -15.69
C SER A 184 19.91 12.46 -16.11
N VAL A 185 18.86 13.21 -15.77
CA VAL A 185 18.77 14.66 -15.99
C VAL A 185 18.17 15.30 -14.74
N SER A 186 18.79 16.39 -14.30
CA SER A 186 18.32 17.17 -13.15
C SER A 186 17.88 18.55 -13.59
N GLN A 187 16.76 19.02 -13.04
CA GLN A 187 16.19 20.33 -13.32
C GLN A 187 15.67 20.95 -12.03
N VAL A 188 15.96 22.24 -11.86
CA VAL A 188 15.38 23.04 -10.77
C VAL A 188 13.96 23.44 -11.16
N VAL A 189 13.01 23.18 -10.26
CA VAL A 189 11.59 23.50 -10.42
C VAL A 189 11.21 24.54 -9.37
N TYR A 190 10.69 25.67 -9.82
CA TYR A 190 10.21 26.73 -8.95
C TYR A 190 8.69 26.61 -8.77
N TYR A 191 8.22 26.81 -7.54
CA TYR A 191 6.78 26.78 -7.26
C TYR A 191 6.04 28.00 -7.84
N HIS A 192 6.77 29.10 -8.05
CA HIS A 192 6.29 30.32 -8.70
C HIS A 192 7.16 30.66 -9.91
N ALA A 193 6.53 31.11 -10.99
CA ALA A 193 7.24 31.58 -12.18
C ALA A 193 8.19 32.75 -11.88
N GLN A 194 7.88 33.56 -10.86
CA GLN A 194 8.68 34.69 -10.39
C GLN A 194 9.87 34.27 -9.50
N GLN A 195 10.06 32.97 -9.24
CA GLN A 195 11.16 32.42 -8.43
C GLN A 195 11.23 32.96 -6.99
N THR A 196 10.07 33.25 -6.42
CA THR A 196 9.91 33.71 -5.04
C THR A 196 9.50 32.56 -4.12
N ALA A 197 9.67 32.75 -2.80
CA ALA A 197 9.21 31.79 -1.81
C ALA A 197 7.68 31.60 -1.92
N ALA A 198 7.25 30.37 -2.14
CA ALA A 198 5.84 29.98 -2.18
C ALA A 198 5.33 29.51 -0.82
N PHE A 199 6.26 29.15 0.07
CA PHE A 199 6.00 28.60 1.39
C PHE A 199 6.80 29.35 2.45
N ASP A 200 6.34 29.31 3.70
CA ASP A 200 7.00 29.89 4.87
C ASP A 200 7.98 28.93 5.56
N ARG A 201 7.92 27.64 5.21
CA ARG A 201 8.81 26.55 5.66
C ARG A 201 9.04 25.56 4.52
N ILE A 202 9.92 24.57 4.75
CA ILE A 202 10.26 23.57 3.73
C ILE A 202 9.03 22.68 3.45
N PRO A 203 8.49 22.67 2.21
CA PRO A 203 7.33 21.85 1.86
C PRO A 203 7.69 20.38 1.62
N GLN A 204 6.70 19.50 1.66
CA GLN A 204 6.78 18.14 1.09
C GLN A 204 6.42 18.20 -0.40
N VAL A 205 7.11 17.43 -1.24
CA VAL A 205 6.93 17.43 -2.70
C VAL A 205 6.69 16.01 -3.22
N PHE A 206 5.60 15.84 -3.96
CA PHE A 206 5.31 14.65 -4.76
C PHE A 206 5.47 14.94 -6.24
N VAL A 207 5.97 13.96 -7.00
CA VAL A 207 6.13 14.06 -8.45
C VAL A 207 5.60 12.81 -9.13
N THR A 208 4.96 13.00 -10.30
CA THR A 208 4.40 11.92 -11.11
C THR A 208 4.77 12.17 -12.57
N VAL A 209 5.53 11.25 -13.17
CA VAL A 209 5.90 11.32 -14.59
C VAL A 209 4.72 10.91 -15.45
N ARG A 210 4.44 11.67 -16.51
CA ARG A 210 3.43 11.32 -17.51
C ARG A 210 4.08 10.56 -18.67
N GLY A 211 3.37 9.58 -19.22
CA GLY A 211 3.77 8.86 -20.43
C GLY A 211 3.83 7.35 -20.24
N ASN A 212 4.23 6.66 -21.32
CA ASN A 212 4.21 5.20 -21.39
C ASN A 212 5.55 4.54 -21.00
N LEU A 213 6.60 5.34 -20.83
CA LEU A 213 7.94 4.87 -20.48
C LEU A 213 8.19 5.06 -18.97
N PRO A 214 8.70 4.04 -18.27
CA PRO A 214 8.99 4.15 -16.85
C PRO A 214 10.28 4.96 -16.62
N TYR A 215 10.18 5.96 -15.74
CA TYR A 215 11.31 6.75 -15.25
C TYR A 215 11.34 6.69 -13.72
N ALA A 216 12.55 6.60 -13.15
CA ALA A 216 12.76 6.80 -11.74
C ALA A 216 12.87 8.31 -11.47
N THR A 217 12.26 8.79 -10.39
CA THR A 217 12.30 10.20 -9.99
C THR A 217 12.92 10.34 -8.61
N SER A 218 13.69 11.39 -8.42
CA SER A 218 14.24 11.80 -7.13
C SER A 218 14.04 13.29 -6.94
N VAL A 219 13.55 13.69 -5.78
CA VAL A 219 13.40 15.09 -5.38
C VAL A 219 14.43 15.40 -4.30
N SER A 220 15.16 16.49 -4.49
CA SER A 220 16.26 16.92 -3.61
C SER A 220 16.27 18.44 -3.49
N ASP A 221 17.09 18.98 -2.57
CA ASP A 221 17.26 20.42 -2.34
C ASP A 221 15.94 21.18 -2.19
N VAL A 222 14.97 20.59 -1.48
CA VAL A 222 13.65 21.19 -1.27
C VAL A 222 13.80 22.42 -0.37
N ARG A 223 13.41 23.57 -0.90
CA ARG A 223 13.46 24.89 -0.25
C ARG A 223 12.12 25.58 -0.42
N PRO A 224 11.80 26.62 0.36
CA PRO A 224 10.49 27.27 0.27
C PRO A 224 10.14 27.91 -1.09
N ALA A 225 11.11 28.10 -2.00
CA ALA A 225 10.90 28.65 -3.35
C ALA A 225 10.98 27.59 -4.48
N GLN A 226 11.62 26.45 -4.24
CA GLN A 226 12.03 25.53 -5.31
C GLN A 226 12.40 24.14 -4.79
N PHE A 227 12.52 23.19 -5.70
CA PHE A 227 13.14 21.88 -5.49
C PHE A 227 13.93 21.46 -6.73
N THR A 228 14.84 20.49 -6.57
CA THR A 228 15.56 19.88 -7.68
C THR A 228 14.95 18.52 -7.99
N LEU A 229 14.42 18.36 -9.20
CA LEU A 229 13.88 17.10 -9.73
C LEU A 229 14.94 16.41 -10.58
N THR A 230 15.24 15.17 -10.29
CA THR A 230 16.10 14.31 -11.11
C THR A 230 15.27 13.18 -11.70
N LEU A 231 15.29 13.02 -13.02
CA LEU A 231 14.76 11.84 -13.71
C LEU A 231 15.88 10.93 -14.14
N THR A 232 15.68 9.63 -14.00
CA THR A 232 16.59 8.59 -14.49
C THR A 232 15.81 7.62 -15.37
N ALA A 233 16.33 7.33 -16.56
CA ALA A 233 15.72 6.37 -17.49
C ALA A 233 15.85 4.94 -16.94
N VAL A 234 14.71 4.27 -16.72
CA VAL A 234 14.69 2.86 -16.28
C VAL A 234 14.77 1.93 -17.49
N LEU A 235 14.14 2.32 -18.59
CA LEU A 235 14.23 1.66 -19.89
C LEU A 235 14.71 2.67 -20.93
N ALA A 236 15.53 2.22 -21.89
CA ALA A 236 16.01 3.09 -22.96
C ALA A 236 14.83 3.46 -23.89
N PRO A 237 14.53 4.75 -24.09
CA PRO A 237 13.60 5.16 -25.13
C PRO A 237 14.15 4.80 -26.52
N VAL A 238 13.26 4.67 -27.50
CA VAL A 238 13.65 4.48 -28.91
C VAL A 238 14.57 5.64 -29.31
N ALA A 239 15.67 5.34 -30.00
CA ALA A 239 16.88 6.17 -30.10
C ALA A 239 16.76 7.58 -30.72
N ASP A 240 15.56 8.08 -31.02
CA ASP A 240 15.30 9.36 -31.69
C ASP A 240 14.16 10.20 -31.10
N SER A 241 13.56 9.80 -29.96
CA SER A 241 12.54 10.64 -29.33
C SER A 241 13.20 11.79 -28.55
N ALA A 242 13.40 12.94 -29.19
CA ALA A 242 13.66 14.21 -28.49
C ALA A 242 12.40 14.73 -27.74
N GLU A 243 11.55 13.82 -27.29
CA GLU A 243 10.27 14.15 -26.67
C GLU A 243 10.51 14.76 -25.29
N THR A 244 9.76 15.83 -25.02
CA THR A 244 9.65 16.44 -23.70
C THR A 244 8.85 15.52 -22.80
N ILE A 245 9.41 15.19 -21.64
CA ILE A 245 8.77 14.38 -20.61
C ILE A 245 8.07 15.33 -19.64
N SER A 246 6.74 15.27 -19.59
CA SER A 246 5.95 16.06 -18.66
C SER A 246 5.87 15.39 -17.28
N VAL A 247 6.16 16.14 -16.23
CA VAL A 247 6.08 15.68 -14.84
C VAL A 247 5.12 16.59 -14.07
N ASN A 248 4.09 15.99 -13.47
CA ASN A 248 3.24 16.68 -12.51
C ASN A 248 3.96 16.76 -11.18
N TRP A 249 3.81 17.87 -10.48
CA TRP A 249 4.29 18.02 -9.11
C TRP A 249 3.20 18.62 -8.22
N LEU A 250 3.25 18.25 -6.94
CA LEU A 250 2.43 18.79 -5.87
C LEU A 250 3.33 19.07 -4.67
N ALA A 251 3.29 20.29 -4.16
CA ALA A 251 4.00 20.73 -2.97
C ALA A 251 3.02 21.23 -1.90
N TYR A 252 3.21 20.84 -0.65
CA TYR A 252 2.34 21.25 0.45
C TYR A 252 3.09 21.32 1.78
N VAL A 253 2.49 22.03 2.73
CA VAL A 253 3.03 22.33 4.06
C VAL A 253 1.98 22.09 5.14
#